data_AF-A0A1G2BF83-F1
#
_entry.id   AF-A0A1G2BF83-F1
#
_cell.length_a   1.000
_cell.length_b   1.000
_cell.length_c   1.000
_cell.angle_alpha   90.00
_cell.angle_beta   90.00
_cell.angle_gamma   90.00
#
_symmetry.space_group_name_H-M   'P 1'
#
loop_
_entity.id
_entity.type
_entity.pdbx_description
1 polymer ?
#
loop_
_entity_poly.entity_id
_entity_poly.type
_entity_poly.pdbx_seq_one_letter_code
_entity_poly.pdbx_strand_id
1 'polypeptide(L)' 'MKKNNATIKCLNCGGQHLKFGELPIHNSRPLHFACAKNEDKFFQVIPTFTLQGVLCVDCGFVSLSADPEEIRERLKKS' A
#
# COMPACT_ATOMS: atom_id res chain seq x y z
N MET A 1 -8.71 -15.56 -31.40
CA MET A 1 -8.36 -14.47 -30.46
C MET A 1 -6.90 -14.64 -30.05
N LYS A 2 -6.00 -13.79 -30.55
CA LYS A 2 -4.58 -13.83 -30.15
C LYS A 2 -4.48 -13.34 -28.71
N LYS A 3 -4.13 -14.23 -27.77
CA LYS A 3 -3.77 -13.85 -26.40
C LYS A 3 -2.47 -13.07 -26.50
N ASN A 4 -2.53 -11.74 -26.40
CA ASN A 4 -1.35 -10.92 -26.23
C ASN A 4 -0.74 -11.29 -24.89
N ASN A 5 0.26 -12.17 -24.90
CA ASN A 5 1.16 -12.38 -23.77
C ASN A 5 2.02 -11.12 -23.63
N ALA A 6 1.43 -10.06 -23.06
CA ALA A 6 2.18 -8.89 -22.67
C ALA A 6 3.12 -9.31 -21.54
N THR A 7 4.40 -9.51 -21.86
CA THR A 7 5.43 -9.77 -20.85
C THR A 7 5.53 -8.53 -19.96
N ILE A 8 5.07 -8.65 -18.71
CA ILE A 8 5.13 -7.56 -17.75
C ILE A 8 6.61 -7.35 -17.38
N LYS A 9 7.08 -6.11 -17.49
CA LYS A 9 8.46 -5.69 -17.18
C LYS A 9 8.46 -4.61 -16.12
N CYS A 10 9.53 -4.56 -15.33
CA CYS A 10 9.76 -3.47 -14.40
C CYS A 10 9.86 -2.14 -15.15
N LEU A 11 9.11 -1.13 -14.68
CA LEU A 11 9.13 0.22 -15.25
C LEU A 11 10.47 0.93 -15.08
N ASN A 12 11.26 0.53 -14.08
CA ASN A 12 12.55 1.16 -13.78
C ASN A 12 13.72 0.49 -14.52
N CYS A 13 13.92 -0.82 -14.37
CA CYS A 13 15.08 -1.52 -14.92
C CYS A 13 14.76 -2.46 -16.11
N GLY A 14 13.50 -2.63 -16.48
CA GLY A 14 13.09 -3.59 -17.51
C GLY A 14 13.16 -5.07 -17.09
N GLY A 15 13.54 -5.35 -15.84
CA GLY A 15 13.60 -6.69 -15.25
C GLY A 15 12.26 -7.42 -15.28
N GLN A 16 12.30 -8.75 -15.30
CA GLN A 16 11.12 -9.61 -15.44
C GLN A 16 10.78 -10.36 -14.14
N HIS A 17 11.66 -10.30 -13.14
CA HIS A 17 11.40 -10.90 -11.84
C HIS A 17 10.51 -9.99 -11.02
N LEU A 18 9.20 -10.14 -11.20
CA LEU A 18 8.17 -9.37 -10.52
C LEU A 18 7.45 -10.24 -9.49
N LYS A 19 7.31 -9.73 -8.27
CA LYS A 19 6.48 -10.32 -7.21
C LYS A 19 5.28 -9.43 -6.95
N PHE A 20 4.09 -10.02 -7.03
CA PHE A 20 2.84 -9.37 -6.70
C PHE A 20 2.52 -9.62 -5.22
N GLY A 21 1.95 -8.62 -4.56
CA GLY A 21 1.54 -8.75 -3.17
C GLY A 21 0.64 -7.61 -2.73
N GLU A 22 0.11 -7.74 -1.53
CA GLU A 22 -0.68 -6.70 -0.90
C GLU A 22 0.17 -6.00 0.16
N LEU A 23 0.11 -4.67 0.19
CA LEU A 23 0.80 -3.83 1.15
C LEU A 23 -0.23 -3.13 2.04
N PRO A 24 -0.29 -3.44 3.34
CA PRO A 24 -1.18 -2.74 4.25
C PRO A 24 -0.66 -1.31 4.43
N ILE A 25 -1.52 -0.31 4.15
CA ILE A 25 -1.27 1.07 4.53
C ILE A 25 -1.88 1.32 5.91
N HIS A 26 -1.03 1.74 6.83
CA HIS A 26 -1.42 2.12 8.18
C HIS A 26 -1.53 3.63 8.27
N ASN A 27 -2.68 4.12 8.75
CA ASN A 27 -2.75 5.47 9.30
C ASN A 27 -2.48 5.35 10.80
N SER A 28 -1.44 6.03 11.28
CA SER A 28 -1.23 6.24 12.70
C SER A 28 -2.08 7.43 13.15
N ARG A 29 -3.02 7.18 14.06
CA ARG A 29 -3.69 8.26 14.79
C ARG A 29 -3.11 8.35 16.21
N PRO A 30 -2.70 9.53 16.68
CA PRO A 30 -2.28 9.69 18.06
C PRO A 30 -3.48 9.43 18.97
N LEU A 31 -3.35 8.50 19.92
CA LEU A 31 -4.35 8.31 20.96
C LEU A 31 -4.11 9.37 22.02
N HIS A 32 -4.90 10.44 22.00
CA HIS A 32 -4.97 11.36 23.12
C HIS A 32 -5.77 10.73 24.26
N PHE A 33 -5.11 9.91 25.10
CA PHE A 33 -5.67 9.56 26.39
C PHE A 33 -5.50 10.76 27.34
N ALA A 34 -6.61 11.44 27.63
CA ALA A 34 -6.67 12.43 28.68
C ALA A 34 -6.68 11.72 30.05
N CYS A 35 -5.57 11.09 30.43
CA CYS A 35 -5.36 10.59 31.79
C CYS A 35 -3.88 10.59 32.15
N ALA A 36 -3.52 11.58 32.97
CA ALA A 36 -2.48 11.58 33.98
C ALA A 36 -1.03 11.23 33.57
N LYS A 37 -0.20 12.28 33.46
CA LYS A 37 1.19 12.36 33.94
C LYS A 37 2.05 11.09 33.76
N ASN A 38 2.43 10.79 32.52
CA ASN A 38 3.73 10.27 32.08
C ASN A 38 3.58 9.87 30.60
N GLU A 39 4.15 10.68 29.71
CA GLU A 39 3.83 10.71 28.28
C GLU A 39 4.46 9.55 27.49
N ASP A 40 3.90 8.35 27.59
CA ASP A 40 4.07 7.35 26.54
C ASP A 40 3.09 7.67 25.42
N LYS A 41 3.60 8.16 24.28
CA LYS A 41 2.80 8.45 23.08
C LYS A 41 2.38 7.14 22.43
N PHE A 42 1.25 6.59 22.86
CA PHE A 42 0.65 5.44 22.22
C PHE A 42 0.00 5.87 20.89
N PHE A 43 0.44 5.27 19.78
CA PHE A 43 -0.17 5.43 18.47
C PHE A 43 -1.12 4.26 18.22
N GLN A 44 -2.38 4.54 17.87
CA GLN A 44 -3.23 3.50 17.31
C GLN A 44 -2.84 3.29 15.86
N VAL A 45 -2.29 2.12 15.56
CA VAL A 45 -2.07 1.69 14.18
C VAL A 45 -3.38 1.07 13.70
N ILE A 46 -4.16 1.82 12.91
CA ILE A 46 -5.35 1.29 12.26
C ILE A 46 -4.96 1.00 10.81
N PRO A 47 -4.93 -0.27 10.36
CA PRO A 47 -4.78 -0.56 8.94
C PRO A 47 -5.98 0.04 8.21
N THR A 48 -5.71 1.04 7.36
CA THR A 48 -6.76 1.85 6.74
C THR A 48 -7.21 1.28 5.39
N PHE A 49 -6.32 0.62 4.66
CA PHE A 49 -6.61 -0.13 3.42
C PHE A 49 -5.37 -0.89 2.94
N THR A 50 -5.55 -1.87 2.07
CA THR A 50 -4.48 -2.63 1.41
C THR A 50 -4.29 -2.10 -0.01
N LEU A 51 -3.04 -1.84 -0.39
CA LEU A 51 -2.67 -1.55 -1.77
C LEU A 51 -2.20 -2.81 -2.47
N GLN A 52 -2.52 -2.96 -3.75
CA GLN A 52 -1.84 -3.95 -4.58
C GLN A 52 -0.48 -3.39 -4.99
N GLY A 53 0.56 -4.19 -4.80
CA GLY A 53 1.94 -3.82 -5.09
C GLY A 53 2.61 -4.83 -6.01
N VAL A 54 3.53 -4.33 -6.83
CA VAL A 54 4.44 -5.14 -7.64
C VAL A 54 5.87 -4.75 -7.27
N LEU A 55 6.63 -5.70 -6.73
CA LEU A 55 8.05 -5.56 -6.41
C LEU A 55 8.89 -6.16 -7.54
N CYS A 56 9.82 -5.38 -8.08
CA CYS A 56 10.89 -5.90 -8.93
C CYS A 56 12.03 -6.42 -8.06
N VAL A 57 12.30 -7.72 -8.15
CA VAL A 57 13.37 -8.37 -7.38
C VAL A 57 14.75 -7.94 -7.87
N ASP A 58 14.88 -7.58 -9.16
CA ASP A 58 16.17 -7.22 -9.77
C ASP A 58 16.71 -5.87 -9.28
N CYS A 59 15.84 -4.89 -9.01
CA CYS A 59 16.25 -3.53 -8.63
C CYS A 59 15.60 -2.99 -7.36
N GLY A 60 14.72 -3.76 -6.71
CA GLY A 60 13.98 -3.32 -5.52
C GLY A 60 12.86 -2.31 -5.78
N PHE A 61 12.59 -1.95 -7.04
CA PHE A 61 11.52 -1.00 -7.38
C PHE A 61 10.14 -1.54 -7.02
N VAL A 62 9.34 -0.74 -6.32
CA VAL A 62 7.96 -1.08 -5.94
C VAL A 62 7.00 -0.16 -6.69
N SER A 63 6.09 -0.77 -7.47
CA SER A 63 4.95 -0.08 -8.06
C SER A 63 3.72 -0.37 -7.22
N LEU A 64 2.99 0.68 -6.83
CA LEU A 64 1.74 0.55 -6.08
C LEU A 64 0.56 0.90 -6.98
N SER A 65 -0.52 0.13 -6.86
CA SER A 65 -1.79 0.37 -7.54
C SER A 65 -2.94 0.20 -6.56
N ALA A 66 -3.91 1.10 -6.66
CA ALA A 66 -5.19 0.99 -5.99
C ALA A 66 -6.31 1.18 -7.01
N ASP A 67 -7.46 0.60 -6.70
CA ASP A 67 -8.69 0.95 -7.39
C ASP A 67 -9.12 2.39 -6.99
N PRO A 68 -9.17 3.34 -7.95
CA PRO A 68 -9.56 4.71 -7.66
C PRO A 68 -11.02 4.84 -7.16
N GLU A 69 -11.92 3.94 -7.53
CA GLU A 69 -13.30 3.95 -7.04
C GLU A 69 -13.38 3.47 -5.58
N GLU A 70 -12.62 2.44 -5.23
CA GLU A 70 -12.52 1.98 -3.83
C GLU A 70 -11.98 3.10 -2.93
N ILE A 71 -10.96 3.83 -3.39
CA ILE A 71 -10.42 4.99 -2.65
C ILE A 71 -11.51 6.07 -2.49
N ARG A 72 -12.24 6.41 -3.55
CA ARG A 72 -13.29 7.43 -3.52
C ARG A 72 -14.41 7.09 -2.54
N GLU A 73 -14.86 5.83 -2.52
CA GLU A 73 -15.90 5.40 -1.57
C GLU A 73 -15.44 5.47 -0.12
N ARG A 74 -14.20 5.06 0.18
CA ARG A 74 -13.65 5.13 1.54
C ARG A 74 -13.49 6.57 2.01
N LEU A 75 -13.05 7.48 1.15
CA LEU A 75 -12.93 8.91 1.48
C LEU A 75 -14.29 9.56 1.80
N LYS A 76 -15.40 9.10 1.19
CA LYS A 76 -16.75 9.60 1.51
C LYS A 76 -17.27 9.13 2.88
N LYS A 77 -16.70 8.05 3.43
CA LYS A 77 -17.12 7.45 4.71
C LYS A 77 -16.28 7.91 5.91
N SER A 78 -15.20 8.66 5.68
CA SER A 78 -14.34 9.25 6.73
C SER A 78 -14.74 10.68 7.06
#